data_AF-A0A0D2UHM4-F1
#
_entry.id   AF-A0A0D2UHM4-F1
#
_cell.length_a   1.000
_cell.length_b   1.000
_cell.length_c   1.000
_cell.angle_alpha   90.00
_cell.angle_beta   90.00
_cell.angle_gamma   90.00
#
_symmetry.space_group_name_H-M   'P 1'
#
loop_
_entity.id
_entity.type
_entity.pdbx_description
1 polymer ?
#
loop_
_entity_poly.entity_id
_entity_poly.type
_entity_poly.pdbx_seq_one_letter_code
_entity_poly.pdbx_strand_id
1 'polypeptide(L)'
;MATTGNKNINAKLVLLGDVGAGKSSLVLRFVKGQFVEFQESTIGAAFFSQTVAVNDATVKFEIWDTAGQERYHSLAPMYYRGAAAAIIVYDITNQASFERAKKWVQELQSQGNPNMVTALAGNKADLLDARKVTSEARSK
;
A
#
# COMPACT_ATOMS: atom_id res chain seq x y z
N MET A 1 14.50 27.51 26.82
CA MET A 1 13.48 26.60 26.25
C MET A 1 14.00 26.16 24.89
N ALA A 2 14.34 24.88 24.73
CA ALA A 2 14.82 24.39 23.43
C ALA A 2 13.63 24.37 22.47
N THR A 3 13.74 25.08 21.35
CA THR A 3 12.82 24.94 20.21
C THR A 3 12.84 23.50 19.75
N THR A 4 11.77 22.75 19.99
CA THR A 4 11.53 21.43 19.42
C THR A 4 11.51 21.58 17.90
N GLY A 5 12.65 21.32 17.26
CA GLY A 5 12.78 21.36 15.81
C GLY A 5 11.86 20.30 15.21
N ASN A 6 10.93 20.75 14.35
CA ASN A 6 10.00 19.88 13.65
C ASN A 6 10.80 18.81 12.87
N LYS A 7 10.64 17.53 13.22
CA LYS A 7 11.50 16.45 12.69
C LYS A 7 11.11 16.15 11.25
N ASN A 8 11.99 16.43 10.28
CA ASN A 8 11.75 16.10 8.88
C ASN A 8 12.17 14.65 8.59
N ILE A 9 11.25 13.84 8.07
CA ILE A 9 11.45 12.41 7.78
C ILE A 9 11.10 12.15 6.31
N ASN A 10 11.97 11.47 5.57
CA ASN A 10 11.65 10.88 4.28
C ASN A 10 11.34 9.40 4.49
N ALA A 11 10.17 8.94 4.06
CA ALA A 11 9.73 7.57 4.24
C ALA A 11 9.29 6.97 2.90
N LYS A 12 10.06 5.99 2.41
CA LYS A 12 9.66 5.19 1.25
C LYS A 12 8.50 4.28 1.63
N LEU A 13 7.38 4.42 0.93
CA LEU A 13 6.17 3.61 1.08
C LEU A 13 5.93 2.84 -0.22
N VAL A 14 5.66 1.54 -0.12
CA VAL A 14 5.27 0.71 -1.27
C VAL A 14 3.86 0.17 -1.08
N LEU A 15 3.05 0.18 -2.15
CA LEU A 15 1.77 -0.51 -2.17
C LEU A 15 1.89 -1.79 -2.97
N LEU A 16 1.50 -2.91 -2.37
CA LEU A 16 1.50 -4.24 -2.98
C LEU A 16 0.08 -4.82 -2.94
N GLY A 17 -0.20 -5.84 -3.75
CA GLY A 17 -1.52 -6.46 -3.84
C GLY A 17 -1.93 -6.77 -5.28
N ASP A 18 -3.05 -7.49 -5.42
CA ASP A 18 -3.52 -7.98 -6.72
C ASP A 18 -3.94 -6.85 -7.68
N VAL A 19 -4.08 -7.18 -8.96
CA VAL A 19 -4.70 -6.28 -9.95
C VAL A 19 -6.15 -5.99 -9.54
N GLY A 20 -6.60 -4.74 -9.71
CA GLY A 20 -7.97 -4.34 -9.35
C GLY A 20 -8.26 -4.19 -7.85
N ALA A 21 -7.28 -4.46 -6.97
CA ALA A 21 -7.43 -4.25 -5.52
C ALA A 21 -7.62 -2.77 -5.11
N GLY A 22 -7.25 -1.83 -6.00
CA GLY A 22 -7.45 -0.39 -5.82
C GLY A 22 -6.27 0.37 -5.21
N LYS A 23 -5.04 -0.16 -5.32
CA LYS A 23 -3.80 0.51 -4.90
C LYS A 23 -3.67 1.92 -5.48
N SER A 24 -3.76 2.05 -6.80
CA SER A 24 -3.66 3.32 -7.51
C SER A 24 -4.76 4.29 -7.09
N SER A 25 -5.99 3.82 -6.87
CA SER A 25 -7.11 4.65 -6.39
C SER A 25 -6.85 5.19 -4.98
N LEU A 26 -6.27 4.39 -4.08
CA LEU A 26 -5.88 4.84 -2.74
C LEU A 26 -4.77 5.89 -2.80
N VAL A 27 -3.72 5.66 -3.61
CA VAL A 27 -2.63 6.63 -3.78
C VAL A 27 -3.14 7.93 -4.38
N LEU A 28 -3.96 7.86 -5.43
CA LEU A 28 -4.55 9.04 -6.06
C LEU A 28 -5.44 9.82 -5.10
N ARG A 29 -6.25 9.13 -4.29
CA ARG A 29 -7.09 9.77 -3.28
C ARG A 29 -6.25 10.45 -2.20
N PHE A 30 -5.18 9.81 -1.74
CA PHE A 30 -4.31 10.38 -0.71
C PHE A 30 -3.48 11.57 -1.22
N VAL A 31 -2.96 11.49 -2.45
CA VAL A 31 -2.06 12.51 -3.01
C VAL A 31 -2.85 13.69 -3.59
N LYS A 32 -3.96 13.42 -4.31
CA LYS A 32 -4.70 14.44 -5.07
C LYS A 32 -6.13 14.69 -4.57
N GLY A 33 -6.61 13.93 -3.61
CA GLY A 33 -8.01 14.01 -3.19
C GLY A 33 -8.99 13.52 -4.27
N GLN A 34 -8.54 12.76 -5.26
CA GLN A 34 -9.33 12.36 -6.43
C GLN A 34 -9.66 10.86 -6.44
N PHE A 35 -10.77 10.51 -7.08
CA PHE A 35 -11.12 9.14 -7.43
C PHE A 35 -11.57 9.09 -8.88
N VAL A 36 -11.07 8.10 -9.60
CA VAL A 36 -11.40 7.81 -10.99
C VAL A 36 -11.96 6.40 -11.03
N GLU A 37 -13.21 6.26 -11.45
CA GLU A 37 -13.93 4.98 -11.44
C GLU A 37 -13.24 3.92 -12.32
N PHE A 38 -12.85 4.32 -13.52
CA PHE A 38 -12.17 3.45 -14.49
C PHE A 38 -10.67 3.75 -14.54
N GLN A 39 -10.00 3.49 -13.42
CA GLN A 39 -8.55 3.66 -13.33
C GLN A 39 -7.82 2.62 -14.21
N GLU A 40 -6.94 3.09 -15.08
CA GLU A 40 -6.10 2.21 -15.90
C GLU A 40 -5.15 1.37 -15.03
N SER A 41 -4.78 0.18 -15.52
CA SER A 41 -3.82 -0.67 -14.84
C SER A 41 -2.43 -0.04 -14.82
N THR A 42 -1.83 0.07 -13.63
CA THR A 42 -0.42 0.45 -13.50
C THR A 42 0.48 -0.52 -14.26
N ILE A 43 1.39 0.02 -15.07
CA ILE A 43 2.42 -0.72 -15.81
C ILE A 43 3.71 -0.65 -15.00
N GLY A 44 4.22 -1.79 -14.52
CA GLY A 44 5.42 -1.83 -13.67
C GLY A 44 5.18 -1.17 -12.31
N ALA A 45 5.54 0.10 -12.16
CA ALA A 45 5.19 0.92 -11.00
C ALA A 45 5.14 2.42 -11.35
N ALA A 46 4.35 3.17 -10.58
CA ALA A 46 4.27 4.62 -10.62
C ALA A 46 4.80 5.23 -9.31
N PHE A 47 5.43 6.39 -9.42
CA PHE A 47 5.99 7.13 -8.29
C PHE A 47 5.14 8.35 -7.97
N PHE A 48 4.87 8.55 -6.68
CA PHE A 48 4.20 9.74 -6.14
C PHE A 48 4.94 10.25 -4.90
N SER A 49 4.71 11.50 -4.55
CA SER A 49 5.19 12.08 -3.30
C SER A 49 4.04 12.80 -2.60
N GLN A 50 3.96 12.64 -1.28
CA GLN A 50 3.03 13.42 -0.45
C GLN A 50 3.68 13.75 0.88
N THR A 51 3.60 15.02 1.29
CA THR A 51 4.15 15.48 2.57
C THR A 51 3.01 15.74 3.54
N VAL A 52 3.11 15.16 4.73
CA VAL A 52 2.12 15.32 5.80
C VAL A 52 2.78 15.71 7.11
N ALA A 53 2.13 16.60 7.87
CA ALA A 53 2.52 16.88 9.25
C ALA A 53 1.83 15.86 10.17
N VAL A 54 2.61 15.18 11.01
CA VAL A 54 2.13 14.18 11.97
C VAL A 54 2.82 14.44 13.31
N ASN A 55 2.05 14.88 14.30
CA ASN A 55 2.56 15.33 15.60
C ASN A 55 3.69 16.38 15.42
N ASP A 56 4.85 16.13 16.01
CA ASP A 56 6.04 17.00 15.95
C ASP A 56 6.99 16.66 14.78
N ALA A 57 6.49 15.97 13.76
CA ALA A 57 7.24 15.57 12.58
C ALA A 57 6.55 15.98 11.27
N THR A 58 7.34 16.27 10.26
CA THR A 58 6.89 16.39 8.87
C THR A 58 7.44 15.20 8.09
N VAL A 59 6.53 14.36 7.58
CA VAL A 59 6.88 13.14 6.85
C VAL A 59 6.61 13.35 5.38
N LYS A 60 7.65 13.25 4.55
CA LYS A 60 7.52 13.14 3.10
C LYS A 60 7.50 11.67 2.72
N PHE A 61 6.34 11.20 2.28
CA PHE A 61 6.19 9.86 1.73
C PHE A 61 6.65 9.84 0.26
N GLU A 62 7.53 8.91 -0.05
CA GLU A 62 7.95 8.53 -1.40
C GLU A 62 7.22 7.24 -1.76
N ILE A 63 6.12 7.37 -2.50
CA ILE A 63 5.10 6.32 -2.66
C ILE A 63 5.31 5.60 -3.98
N TRP A 64 5.49 4.29 -3.91
CA TRP A 64 5.56 3.38 -5.04
C TRP A 64 4.23 2.62 -5.18
N ASP A 65 3.42 3.02 -6.15
CA ASP A 65 2.24 2.27 -6.58
C ASP A 65 2.66 1.18 -7.58
N THR A 66 2.58 -0.10 -7.20
CA THR A 66 3.04 -1.18 -8.07
C THR A 66 1.91 -1.77 -8.92
N ALA A 67 2.28 -2.33 -10.07
CA ALA A 67 1.39 -3.20 -10.81
C ALA A 67 1.01 -4.43 -9.97
N GLY A 68 -0.24 -4.86 -10.06
CA GLY A 68 -0.72 -6.09 -9.45
C GLY A 68 -0.71 -7.30 -10.39
N GLN A 69 -0.34 -7.11 -11.66
CA GLN A 69 -0.33 -8.19 -12.64
C GLN A 69 0.88 -9.10 -12.42
N GLU A 70 0.66 -10.41 -12.49
CA GLU A 70 1.68 -11.44 -12.21
C GLU A 70 2.93 -11.31 -13.09
N ARG A 71 2.79 -10.85 -14.35
CA ARG A 71 3.93 -10.62 -15.25
C ARG A 71 4.96 -9.63 -14.72
N TYR A 72 4.58 -8.77 -13.77
CA TYR A 72 5.46 -7.79 -13.13
C TYR A 72 5.94 -8.23 -11.75
N HIS A 73 5.54 -9.40 -11.27
CA HIS A 73 5.86 -9.87 -9.91
C HIS A 73 7.37 -9.94 -9.64
N SER A 74 8.16 -10.38 -10.63
CA SER A 74 9.63 -10.44 -10.52
C SER A 74 10.30 -9.07 -10.33
N LEU A 75 9.60 -7.97 -10.63
CA LEU A 75 10.09 -6.62 -10.38
C LEU A 75 9.80 -6.14 -8.95
N ALA A 76 8.84 -6.74 -8.24
CA ALA A 76 8.42 -6.27 -6.92
C ALA A 76 9.56 -6.11 -5.89
N PRO A 77 10.58 -7.01 -5.84
CA PRO A 77 11.72 -6.84 -4.94
C PRO A 77 12.45 -5.51 -5.11
N MET A 78 12.52 -4.96 -6.32
CA MET A 78 13.16 -3.67 -6.54
C MET A 78 12.39 -2.51 -5.89
N TYR A 79 11.06 -2.63 -5.81
CA TYR A 79 10.19 -1.59 -5.29
C TYR A 79 10.11 -1.61 -3.77
N TYR A 80 10.01 -2.78 -3.12
CA TYR A 80 9.97 -2.84 -1.66
C TYR A 80 11.36 -2.79 -0.99
N ARG A 81 12.46 -2.98 -1.74
CA ARG A 81 13.81 -2.83 -1.18
C ARG A 81 14.02 -1.43 -0.59
N GLY A 82 14.42 -1.39 0.68
CA GLY A 82 14.65 -0.14 1.41
C GLY A 82 13.37 0.66 1.74
N ALA A 83 12.18 0.07 1.53
CA ALA A 83 10.94 0.70 1.99
C ALA A 83 10.91 0.75 3.53
N ALA A 84 10.45 1.88 4.06
CA ALA A 84 10.19 2.05 5.49
C ALA A 84 8.84 1.43 5.87
N ALA A 85 7.88 1.44 4.94
CA ALA A 85 6.58 0.83 5.13
C ALA A 85 6.05 0.18 3.84
N ALA A 86 5.19 -0.82 4.02
CA ALA A 86 4.41 -1.44 2.96
C ALA A 86 2.92 -1.48 3.33
N ILE A 87 2.06 -1.14 2.39
CA ILE A 87 0.61 -1.37 2.50
C ILE A 87 0.23 -2.44 1.48
N ILE A 88 -0.24 -3.58 1.98
CA ILE A 88 -0.70 -4.69 1.17
C ILE A 88 -2.21 -4.56 1.04
N VAL A 89 -2.69 -4.32 -0.18
CA VAL A 89 -4.09 -4.01 -0.46
C VAL A 89 -4.79 -5.24 -1.04
N TYR A 90 -5.98 -5.52 -0.54
CA TYR A 90 -6.91 -6.46 -1.15
C TYR A 90 -8.29 -5.82 -1.30
N ASP A 91 -9.12 -6.38 -2.17
CA ASP A 91 -10.51 -5.98 -2.37
C ASP A 91 -11.42 -6.88 -1.53
N ILE A 92 -12.23 -6.29 -0.63
CA ILE A 92 -13.12 -7.06 0.25
C ILE A 92 -14.19 -7.84 -0.51
N THR A 93 -14.49 -7.49 -1.77
CA THR A 93 -15.46 -8.18 -2.62
C THR A 93 -14.81 -9.31 -3.44
N ASN A 94 -13.49 -9.52 -3.30
CA ASN A 94 -12.73 -10.50 -4.08
C ASN A 94 -11.80 -11.33 -3.19
N GLN A 95 -12.22 -12.56 -2.87
CA GLN A 95 -11.46 -13.52 -2.06
C GLN A 95 -10.07 -13.83 -2.66
N ALA A 96 -9.94 -13.93 -3.99
CA ALA A 96 -8.66 -14.24 -4.63
C ALA A 96 -7.63 -13.14 -4.36
N SER A 97 -8.05 -11.87 -4.34
CA SER A 97 -7.17 -10.75 -4.02
C SER A 97 -6.66 -10.81 -2.57
N PHE A 98 -7.46 -11.32 -1.63
CA PHE A 98 -7.06 -11.54 -0.25
C PHE A 98 -6.05 -12.68 -0.11
N GLU A 99 -6.26 -13.80 -0.81
CA GLU A 99 -5.28 -14.89 -0.83
C GLU A 99 -3.94 -14.45 -1.45
N ARG A 100 -3.98 -13.60 -2.50
CA ARG A 100 -2.77 -12.97 -3.05
C ARG A 100 -2.12 -12.02 -2.05
N ALA A 101 -2.89 -11.24 -1.28
CA ALA A 101 -2.36 -10.37 -0.24
C ALA A 101 -1.63 -11.15 0.88
N LYS A 102 -2.14 -12.32 1.29
CA LYS A 102 -1.42 -13.19 2.26
C LYS A 102 -0.06 -13.64 1.73
N LYS A 103 0.04 -13.97 0.44
CA LYS A 103 1.32 -14.33 -0.19
C LYS A 103 2.31 -13.16 -0.14
N TRP A 104 1.84 -11.93 -0.40
CA TRP A 104 2.66 -10.73 -0.23
C TRP A 104 3.15 -10.52 1.20
N VAL A 105 2.31 -10.77 2.21
CA VAL A 105 2.73 -10.72 3.62
C VAL A 105 3.88 -11.69 3.87
N GLN A 106 3.74 -12.94 3.43
CA GLN A 106 4.77 -13.98 3.60
C GLN A 106 6.07 -13.64 2.86
N GLU A 107 5.96 -13.06 1.65
CA GLU A 107 7.12 -12.62 0.89
C GLU A 107 7.87 -11.49 1.59
N LEU A 108 7.16 -10.47 2.09
CA LEU A 108 7.79 -9.39 2.83
C LEU A 108 8.40 -9.84 4.16
N GLN A 109 7.81 -10.83 4.82
CA GLN A 109 8.40 -11.43 6.03
C GLN A 109 9.65 -12.26 5.74
N SER A 110 9.73 -12.92 4.58
CA SER A 110 10.86 -13.79 4.23
C SER A 110 12.02 -13.06 3.53
N GLN A 111 11.72 -12.03 2.72
CA GLN A 111 12.70 -11.35 1.88
C GLN A 111 12.77 -9.84 2.11
N GLY A 112 11.80 -9.27 2.83
CA GLY A 112 11.75 -7.85 3.12
C GLY A 112 12.65 -7.43 4.27
N ASN A 113 12.67 -6.13 4.54
CA ASN A 113 13.35 -5.58 5.71
C ASN A 113 12.53 -5.93 6.97
N PRO A 114 13.11 -6.61 7.99
CA PRO A 114 12.39 -6.98 9.21
C PRO A 114 11.91 -5.78 10.03
N ASN A 115 12.52 -4.60 9.83
CA ASN A 115 12.11 -3.35 10.48
C ASN A 115 11.04 -2.58 9.68
N MET A 116 10.60 -3.09 8.53
CA MET A 116 9.58 -2.43 7.71
C MET A 116 8.21 -2.55 8.37
N VAL A 117 7.54 -1.41 8.54
CA VAL A 117 6.15 -1.40 9.01
C VAL A 117 5.25 -1.96 7.90
N THR A 118 4.51 -3.02 8.20
CA THR A 118 3.62 -3.66 7.22
C THR A 118 2.17 -3.54 7.67
N ALA A 119 1.30 -3.03 6.79
CA ALA A 119 -0.13 -2.93 7.02
C ALA A 119 -0.91 -3.70 5.94
N LEU A 120 -1.98 -4.38 6.35
CA LEU A 120 -2.92 -5.04 5.45
C LEU A 120 -4.19 -4.18 5.35
N ALA A 121 -4.59 -3.80 4.14
CA ALA A 121 -5.72 -2.92 3.86
C ALA A 121 -6.80 -3.64 3.04
N GLY A 122 -7.97 -3.83 3.64
CA GLY A 122 -9.18 -4.26 2.93
C GLY A 122 -9.87 -3.05 2.32
N ASN A 123 -9.74 -2.90 1.00
CA ASN A 123 -10.27 -1.79 0.23
C ASN A 123 -11.68 -2.07 -0.30
N LYS A 124 -12.34 -1.03 -0.82
CA LYS A 124 -13.74 -1.04 -1.30
C LYS A 124 -14.76 -1.30 -0.19
N ALA A 125 -14.48 -0.74 0.98
CA ALA A 125 -15.34 -0.86 2.15
C ALA A 125 -16.70 -0.18 1.97
N ASP A 126 -16.86 0.66 0.96
CA ASP A 126 -18.15 1.19 0.49
C ASP A 126 -19.08 0.10 -0.10
N LEU A 127 -18.54 -1.03 -0.56
CA LEU A 127 -19.28 -2.13 -1.16
C LEU A 127 -19.59 -3.26 -0.15
N LEU A 128 -20.12 -2.91 1.03
CA LEU A 128 -20.34 -3.89 2.11
C LEU A 128 -21.27 -5.03 1.71
N ASP A 129 -22.31 -4.77 0.92
CA ASP A 129 -23.27 -5.79 0.48
C ASP A 129 -22.64 -6.83 -0.47
N ALA A 130 -21.53 -6.48 -1.11
CA ALA A 130 -20.76 -7.36 -1.99
C ALA A 130 -19.56 -8.01 -1.28
N ARG A 131 -19.40 -7.81 0.03
CA ARG A 131 -18.27 -8.35 0.81
C ARG A 131 -18.24 -9.88 0.73
N LYS A 132 -17.06 -10.41 0.40
CA LYS A 132 -16.75 -11.85 0.42
C LYS A 132 -15.69 -12.22 1.47
N VAL A 133 -14.91 -11.25 1.94
CA VAL A 133 -13.87 -11.45 2.96
C VAL A 133 -14.39 -10.95 4.32
N THR A 134 -14.53 -11.85 5.29
CA THR A 134 -15.02 -11.52 6.64
C THR A 134 -13.99 -10.76 7.47
N SER A 135 -14.46 -9.92 8.38
CA SER A 135 -13.61 -9.07 9.22
C SER A 135 -12.86 -9.85 10.30
N GLU A 136 -13.37 -11.04 10.69
CA GLU A 136 -12.70 -11.92 11.67
C GLU A 136 -11.45 -12.63 11.12
N ALA A 137 -11.11 -12.45 9.83
CA ALA A 137 -9.85 -12.92 9.27
C ALA A 137 -8.62 -12.08 9.71
N ARG A 138 -8.73 -11.29 10.80
CA ARG A 138 -7.57 -10.77 11.53
C ARG A 138 -6.85 -11.96 12.14
N SER A 139 -5.72 -12.34 11.54
CA SER A 139 -4.79 -13.31 12.15
C SER A 139 -4.58 -12.94 13.61
N LYS A 140 -4.83 -13.91 14.50
CA LYS A 140 -4.15 -13.97 15.79
C LYS A 140 -2.64 -14.01 15.58
#